data_AF-H2NQ57-F1
#
_entry.id   AF-H2NQ57-F1
#
_cell.length_a   1.000
_cell.length_b   1.000
_cell.length_c   1.000
_cell.angle_alpha   90.00
_cell.angle_beta   90.00
_cell.angle_gamma   90.00
#
_symmetry.space_group_name_H-M   'P 1'
#
loop_
_entity.id
_entity.type
_entity.pdbx_description
1 polymer ?
#
loop_
_entity_poly.entity_id
_entity_poly.type
_entity_poly.pdbx_seq_one_letter_code
_entity_poly.pdbx_strand_id
1 'polypeptide(L)'
;MGFKGWSDLQPAMGGEAERFQAQLEVKLVTGGSPVIFTGNLTRQAGSKLAFSASLSNLLSDQAHMTALLERKEENGRWVAALGAELFVPGLVGLRALGLLQQRSQLWTNSLRIQYSLLGQAKQAAHECSTSQKLRADSGSDGAYRLELHHELHCTQIPAFSHKVQLWHEEDSGHLHSQLEVSYGKHWDKNSNKRRFRVSQTFKNDSGPALSNHFMEFVLQVAERQVDCRMQLHHLSLRLPYVESSSHLKVRYNGRPLFVAGGQWKDTSRATLWKWEGALNLDSPWLMVSVAHRLYWPHRAVFQAVLELTLGKAWTLKDLVVSVACRSQGPNREGKIQVYTPATTYLRVSTVTVLAQSLFHSWSELESAWNAAVQGEIHAENSQDRKILNCWLKGPQQELNLTAAYRHLEGPRKTQVSLTALRTGAQGQPLGLQLEGELEELRQDRMLYQKRGTLLLRHPLHLPIPQSLLLQETFTADRRHQRYSLETRVVLNGREETLQTVVLGCQAGHPYVCAGLTHPYDGKVIPRNTEGCLVTWNQTAKNREVEATLKVNRKVVLHLKGLLHDRSQRGEIRHSVALDLAHSYQLSFPQALSLDGGIIFRQSPQGTFNFGMDARAAVNHNVTSQ
;
A
#
# COMPACT_ATOMS: atom_id res chain seq x y z
N MET A 1 -32.08 87.68 35.47
CA MET A 1 -32.50 86.33 35.00
C MET A 1 -33.64 85.89 35.91
N GLY A 2 -34.79 85.49 35.34
CA GLY A 2 -35.95 85.04 36.11
C GLY A 2 -36.20 83.55 35.89
N PHE A 3 -36.37 82.79 36.96
CA PHE A 3 -36.69 81.37 36.94
C PHE A 3 -38.10 81.16 37.50
N LYS A 4 -38.95 80.44 36.76
CA LYS A 4 -40.28 80.02 37.23
C LYS A 4 -40.45 78.54 36.90
N GLY A 5 -40.58 77.70 37.92
CA GLY A 5 -40.78 76.26 37.77
C GLY A 5 -41.88 75.75 38.69
N TRP A 6 -42.65 74.79 38.24
CA TRP A 6 -43.62 74.06 39.06
C TRP A 6 -43.64 72.58 38.66
N SER A 7 -43.85 71.71 39.64
CA SER A 7 -44.03 70.28 39.44
C SER A 7 -45.24 69.83 40.26
N ASP A 8 -46.16 69.12 39.62
CA ASP A 8 -47.34 68.55 40.26
C ASP A 8 -47.30 67.03 40.14
N LEU A 9 -47.65 66.36 41.24
CA LEU A 9 -47.56 64.92 41.42
C LEU A 9 -48.89 64.45 42.01
N GLN A 10 -49.73 63.87 41.16
CA GLN A 10 -51.09 63.50 41.53
C GLN A 10 -51.18 61.98 41.77
N PRO A 11 -51.56 61.53 42.98
CA PRO A 11 -51.85 60.13 43.26
C PRO A 11 -53.21 59.73 42.65
N ALA A 12 -53.31 58.49 42.15
CA ALA A 12 -54.54 57.97 41.56
C ALA A 12 -55.56 57.56 42.63
N MET A 13 -56.79 58.07 42.54
CA MET A 13 -57.94 57.52 43.26
C MET A 13 -58.36 56.20 42.60
N GLY A 14 -58.01 55.08 43.23
CA GLY A 14 -58.40 53.74 42.79
C GLY A 14 -57.42 53.09 41.79
N GLY A 15 -56.34 52.51 42.31
CA GLY A 15 -55.68 51.35 41.71
C GLY A 15 -54.74 51.52 40.51
N GLU A 16 -54.88 52.53 39.64
CA GLU A 16 -54.01 52.65 38.46
C GLU A 16 -53.46 54.08 38.19
N ALA A 17 -52.12 54.17 38.19
CA ALA A 17 -51.22 55.16 37.57
C ALA A 17 -51.08 56.59 38.17
N GLU A 18 -49.89 56.89 38.74
CA GLU A 18 -49.43 58.25 39.06
C GLU A 18 -49.28 59.13 37.79
N ARG A 19 -49.69 60.41 37.89
CA ARG A 19 -49.46 61.43 36.87
C ARG A 19 -48.47 62.47 37.40
N PHE A 20 -47.43 62.74 36.61
CA PHE A 20 -46.39 63.74 36.91
C PHE A 20 -46.35 64.77 35.79
N GLN A 21 -46.38 66.05 36.16
CA GLN A 21 -46.22 67.16 35.23
C GLN A 21 -45.22 68.15 35.81
N ALA A 22 -44.18 68.49 35.06
CA ALA A 22 -43.19 69.50 35.41
C ALA A 22 -43.04 70.51 34.29
N GLN A 23 -43.11 71.79 34.62
CA GLN A 23 -42.90 72.88 33.68
C GLN A 23 -41.84 73.83 34.23
N LEU A 24 -40.94 74.27 33.36
CA LEU A 24 -39.84 75.18 33.64
C LEU A 24 -39.87 76.31 32.62
N GLU A 25 -39.82 77.55 33.09
CA GLU A 25 -39.69 78.75 32.25
C GLU A 25 -38.52 79.59 32.78
N VAL A 26 -37.56 79.89 31.91
CA VAL A 26 -36.38 80.68 32.23
C VAL A 26 -36.34 81.87 31.28
N LYS A 27 -36.31 83.08 31.84
CA LYS A 27 -36.19 84.33 31.08
C LYS A 27 -34.84 84.98 31.31
N LEU A 28 -34.13 85.22 30.22
CA LEU A 28 -32.88 85.97 30.21
C LEU A 28 -33.13 87.32 29.52
N VAL A 29 -32.90 88.40 30.25
CA VAL A 29 -33.08 89.77 29.75
C VAL A 29 -31.70 90.32 29.42
N THR A 30 -31.43 90.51 28.13
CA THR A 30 -30.17 91.07 27.62
C THR A 30 -30.51 92.26 26.72
N GLY A 31 -30.59 93.48 27.27
CA GLY A 31 -30.63 94.76 26.51
C GLY A 31 -31.65 94.92 25.37
N GLY A 32 -32.61 94.01 25.20
CA GLY A 32 -33.51 93.86 24.05
C GLY A 32 -34.60 92.81 24.32
N SER A 33 -35.21 92.24 23.26
CA SER A 33 -36.25 91.21 23.38
C SER A 33 -35.79 90.06 24.30
N PRO A 34 -36.55 89.71 25.35
CA PRO A 34 -36.12 88.72 26.33
C PRO A 34 -36.03 87.34 25.69
N VAL A 35 -34.91 86.64 25.86
CA VAL A 35 -34.77 85.24 25.45
C VAL A 35 -35.52 84.37 26.46
N ILE A 36 -36.45 83.55 25.98
CA ILE A 36 -37.31 82.71 26.82
C ILE A 36 -37.06 81.24 26.49
N PHE A 37 -36.66 80.48 27.50
CA PHE A 37 -36.61 79.02 27.44
C PHE A 37 -37.81 78.44 28.20
N THR A 38 -38.55 77.53 27.57
CA THR A 38 -39.66 76.81 28.19
C THR A 38 -39.43 75.31 28.07
N GLY A 39 -39.48 74.56 29.16
CA GLY A 39 -39.49 73.11 29.18
C GLY A 39 -40.78 72.58 29.83
N ASN A 40 -41.36 71.53 29.29
CA ASN A 40 -42.51 70.82 29.84
C ASN A 40 -42.30 69.31 29.71
N LEU A 41 -42.39 68.61 30.83
CA LEU A 41 -42.29 67.15 30.94
C LEU A 41 -43.57 66.63 31.60
N THR A 42 -44.32 65.82 30.88
CA THR A 42 -45.52 65.14 31.38
C THR A 42 -45.32 63.63 31.30
N ARG A 43 -45.65 62.91 32.38
CA ARG A 43 -45.57 61.46 32.46
C ARG A 43 -46.87 60.92 33.04
N GLN A 44 -47.51 60.04 32.31
CA GLN A 44 -48.63 59.21 32.75
C GLN A 44 -48.08 57.79 32.90
N ALA A 45 -48.13 57.23 34.11
CA ALA A 45 -47.56 55.91 34.37
C ALA A 45 -48.17 54.84 33.44
N GLY A 46 -47.31 54.03 32.82
CA GLY A 46 -47.69 52.92 31.93
C GLY A 46 -48.07 53.28 30.49
N SER A 47 -48.39 54.54 30.17
CA SER A 47 -49.09 54.87 28.91
C SER A 47 -48.52 56.02 28.07
N LYS A 48 -48.02 57.12 28.67
CA LYS A 48 -47.61 58.30 27.88
C LYS A 48 -46.54 59.13 28.59
N LEU A 49 -45.47 59.45 27.87
CA LEU A 49 -44.42 60.36 28.29
C LEU A 49 -44.25 61.42 27.20
N ALA A 50 -44.48 62.69 27.51
CA ALA A 50 -44.25 63.79 26.58
C ALA A 50 -43.27 64.80 27.17
N PHE A 51 -42.28 65.19 26.38
CA PHE A 51 -41.29 66.21 26.67
C PHE A 51 -41.38 67.27 25.57
N SER A 52 -41.32 68.54 25.95
CA SER A 52 -41.15 69.64 25.01
C SER A 52 -40.24 70.69 25.61
N ALA A 53 -39.34 71.23 24.79
CA ALA A 53 -38.48 72.34 25.13
C ALA A 53 -38.51 73.34 23.98
N SER A 54 -38.56 74.64 24.28
CA SER A 54 -38.56 75.67 23.26
C SER A 54 -37.74 76.87 23.70
N LEU A 55 -37.12 77.54 22.74
CA LEU A 55 -36.31 78.72 22.93
C LEU A 55 -36.78 79.78 21.93
N SER A 56 -37.37 80.86 22.45
CA SER A 56 -37.88 81.97 21.65
C SER A 56 -37.02 83.23 21.82
N ASN A 57 -37.14 84.14 20.85
CA ASN A 57 -36.44 85.44 20.79
C ASN A 57 -34.90 85.38 20.71
N LEU A 58 -34.33 84.22 20.36
CA LEU A 58 -32.90 84.07 20.04
C LEU A 58 -32.61 84.17 18.52
N LEU A 59 -33.56 83.72 17.69
CA LEU A 59 -33.50 83.65 16.22
C LEU A 59 -34.79 84.25 15.63
N SER A 60 -34.87 84.40 14.30
CA SER A 60 -36.05 84.92 13.60
C SER A 60 -37.33 84.09 13.82
N ASP A 61 -37.17 82.78 14.05
CA ASP A 61 -38.24 81.84 14.42
C ASP A 61 -37.88 81.15 15.76
N GLN A 62 -38.85 80.47 16.36
CA GLN A 62 -38.67 79.71 17.61
C GLN A 62 -37.94 78.38 17.36
N ALA A 63 -36.86 78.11 18.11
CA ALA A 63 -36.24 76.79 18.16
C ALA A 63 -37.02 75.91 19.14
N HIS A 64 -37.31 74.66 18.76
CA HIS A 64 -38.07 73.76 19.63
C HIS A 64 -37.65 72.31 19.45
N MET A 65 -37.80 71.55 20.54
CA MET A 65 -37.64 70.12 20.61
C MET A 65 -38.87 69.53 21.27
N THR A 66 -39.51 68.56 20.64
CA THR A 66 -40.59 67.78 21.25
C THR A 66 -40.26 66.30 21.15
N ALA A 67 -40.64 65.52 22.16
CA ALA A 67 -40.53 64.08 22.18
C ALA A 67 -41.78 63.51 22.87
N LEU A 68 -42.39 62.50 22.28
CA LEU A 68 -43.62 61.87 22.73
C LEU A 68 -43.44 60.36 22.61
N LEU A 69 -43.50 59.66 23.72
CA LEU A 69 -43.53 58.21 23.79
C LEU A 69 -44.89 57.79 24.30
N GLU A 70 -45.68 57.12 23.46
CA GLU A 70 -46.98 56.56 23.82
C GLU A 70 -46.91 55.04 23.79
N ARG A 71 -47.39 54.40 24.86
CA ARG A 71 -47.58 52.96 24.97
C ARG A 71 -49.08 52.70 25.12
N LYS A 72 -49.64 51.86 24.24
CA LYS A 72 -51.05 51.48 24.24
C LYS A 72 -51.17 49.97 24.11
N GLU A 73 -52.12 49.41 24.83
CA GLU A 73 -52.53 48.02 24.70
C GLU A 73 -54.02 48.02 24.34
N GLU A 74 -54.35 47.60 23.13
CA GLU A 74 -55.70 47.69 22.58
C GLU A 74 -56.02 46.39 21.83
N ASN A 75 -57.10 45.71 22.19
CA ASN A 75 -57.58 44.48 21.51
C ASN A 75 -56.49 43.37 21.37
N GLY A 76 -55.68 43.15 22.41
CA GLY A 76 -54.60 42.15 22.41
C GLY A 76 -53.40 42.52 21.52
N ARG A 77 -53.31 43.78 21.08
CA ARG A 77 -52.17 44.36 20.37
C ARG A 77 -51.42 45.30 21.31
N TRP A 78 -50.13 45.07 21.45
CA TRP A 78 -49.22 45.98 22.13
C TRP A 78 -48.61 46.94 21.11
N VAL A 79 -48.68 48.25 21.38
CA VAL A 79 -48.16 49.31 20.49
C VAL A 79 -47.35 50.32 21.31
N ALA A 80 -46.13 50.60 20.87
CA ALA A 80 -45.33 51.72 21.34
C ALA A 80 -45.02 52.66 20.17
N ALA A 81 -45.41 53.93 20.29
CA ALA A 81 -45.14 54.98 19.32
C ALA A 81 -44.17 56.00 19.93
N LEU A 82 -43.15 56.38 19.17
CA LEU A 82 -42.19 57.43 19.49
C LEU A 82 -42.32 58.51 18.44
N GLY A 83 -42.65 59.74 18.82
CA GLY A 83 -42.51 60.91 17.98
C GLY A 83 -41.46 61.83 18.57
N ALA A 84 -40.53 62.32 17.78
CA ALA A 84 -39.61 63.36 18.18
C ALA A 84 -39.45 64.38 17.05
N GLU A 85 -39.40 65.65 17.40
CA GLU A 85 -39.20 66.75 16.48
C GLU A 85 -38.17 67.69 17.07
N LEU A 86 -37.20 68.10 16.27
CA LEU A 86 -36.18 69.07 16.62
C LEU A 86 -36.08 70.06 15.47
N PHE A 87 -36.33 71.31 15.76
CA PHE A 87 -36.24 72.39 14.81
C PHE A 87 -35.36 73.50 15.37
N VAL A 88 -34.29 73.81 14.66
CA VAL A 88 -33.39 74.92 14.93
C VAL A 88 -33.36 75.80 13.69
N PRO A 89 -33.94 77.01 13.74
CA PRO A 89 -34.05 77.91 12.60
C PRO A 89 -32.70 78.11 11.90
N GLY A 90 -32.69 78.00 10.57
CA GLY A 90 -31.49 78.20 9.75
C GLY A 90 -30.46 77.05 9.78
N LEU A 91 -30.53 76.12 10.75
CA LEU A 91 -29.53 75.07 10.93
C LEU A 91 -30.04 73.67 10.58
N VAL A 92 -31.05 73.16 11.29
CA VAL A 92 -31.53 71.78 11.16
C VAL A 92 -33.01 71.67 11.48
N GLY A 93 -33.73 70.92 10.65
CA GLY A 93 -35.06 70.41 10.98
C GLY A 93 -35.00 68.88 10.96
N LEU A 94 -35.42 68.22 12.03
CA LEU A 94 -35.41 66.77 12.21
C LEU A 94 -36.76 66.32 12.78
N ARG A 95 -37.35 65.30 12.18
CA ARG A 95 -38.57 64.66 12.67
C ARG A 95 -38.40 63.15 12.62
N ALA A 96 -38.43 62.50 13.78
CA ALA A 96 -38.34 61.06 13.92
C ALA A 96 -39.68 60.49 14.39
N LEU A 97 -40.19 59.48 13.69
CA LEU A 97 -41.41 58.76 14.02
C LEU A 97 -41.08 57.27 14.08
N GLY A 98 -41.08 56.70 15.27
CA GLY A 98 -40.93 55.27 15.54
C GLY A 98 -42.26 54.63 15.92
N LEU A 99 -42.49 53.41 15.47
CA LEU A 99 -43.66 52.62 15.80
C LEU A 99 -43.26 51.15 15.93
N LEU A 100 -43.46 50.59 17.12
CA LEU A 100 -43.25 49.19 17.44
C LEU A 100 -44.60 48.57 17.79
N GLN A 101 -45.00 47.51 17.10
CA GLN A 101 -46.24 46.79 17.38
C GLN A 101 -45.96 45.30 17.51
N GLN A 102 -46.60 44.68 18.50
CA GLN A 102 -46.63 43.23 18.68
C GLN A 102 -48.09 42.77 18.70
N ARG A 103 -48.40 41.75 17.88
CA ARG A 103 -49.68 41.07 17.88
C ARG A 103 -49.44 39.56 17.77
N SER A 104 -49.73 38.81 18.83
CA SER A 104 -49.41 37.38 18.90
C SER A 104 -47.92 37.15 18.57
N GLN A 105 -47.62 36.35 17.54
CA GLN A 105 -46.27 36.02 17.06
C GLN A 105 -45.70 37.02 16.04
N LEU A 106 -46.45 38.06 15.67
CA LEU A 106 -46.03 39.06 14.70
C LEU A 106 -45.48 40.31 15.40
N TRP A 107 -44.24 40.65 15.09
CA TRP A 107 -43.56 41.88 15.45
C TRP A 107 -43.40 42.78 14.24
N THR A 108 -43.71 44.06 14.41
CA THR A 108 -43.48 45.09 13.38
C THR A 108 -42.80 46.29 14.01
N ASN A 109 -41.75 46.78 13.36
CA ASN A 109 -41.04 47.99 13.74
C ASN A 109 -40.94 48.89 12.51
N SER A 110 -41.20 50.17 12.67
CA SER A 110 -40.91 51.16 11.64
C SER A 110 -40.33 52.41 12.28
N LEU A 111 -39.33 53.00 11.63
CA LEU A 111 -38.73 54.25 12.03
C LEU A 111 -38.55 55.12 10.79
N ARG A 112 -39.20 56.27 10.78
CA ARG A 112 -39.10 57.29 9.73
C ARG A 112 -38.39 58.51 10.31
N ILE A 113 -37.27 58.90 9.70
CA ILE A 113 -36.49 60.08 10.04
C ILE A 113 -36.51 61.01 8.85
N GLN A 114 -37.18 62.13 9.00
CA GLN A 114 -37.18 63.24 8.05
C GLN A 114 -36.21 64.30 8.55
N TYR A 115 -35.36 64.81 7.66
CA TYR A 115 -34.38 65.83 8.02
C TYR A 115 -34.17 66.84 6.90
N SER A 116 -33.68 68.01 7.31
CA SER A 116 -33.31 69.13 6.45
C SER A 116 -32.15 69.86 7.13
N LEU A 117 -31.20 70.34 6.32
CA LEU A 117 -30.02 71.06 6.78
C LEU A 117 -30.01 72.42 6.09
N LEU A 118 -29.52 73.45 6.80
CA LEU A 118 -29.11 74.76 6.28
C LEU A 118 -30.11 75.46 5.34
N GLY A 119 -30.83 76.47 5.84
CA GLY A 119 -31.71 77.33 5.03
C GLY A 119 -33.01 76.68 4.52
N GLN A 120 -33.10 75.34 4.47
CA GLN A 120 -34.31 74.59 4.11
C GLN A 120 -35.05 73.98 5.31
N ALA A 121 -34.72 74.40 6.54
CA ALA A 121 -35.22 73.79 7.78
C ALA A 121 -36.75 73.70 7.90
N LYS A 122 -37.51 74.56 7.20
CA LYS A 122 -38.99 74.60 7.24
C LYS A 122 -39.68 73.57 6.33
N GLN A 123 -38.96 72.96 5.39
CA GLN A 123 -39.51 71.92 4.50
C GLN A 123 -38.62 70.68 4.57
N ALA A 124 -39.17 69.54 4.99
CA ALA A 124 -38.44 68.28 5.07
C ALA A 124 -38.02 67.81 3.66
N ALA A 125 -36.77 68.06 3.29
CA ALA A 125 -36.24 67.73 1.95
C ALA A 125 -35.76 66.28 1.84
N HIS A 126 -35.41 65.65 2.97
CA HIS A 126 -34.80 64.32 2.99
C HIS A 126 -35.49 63.40 3.99
N GLU A 127 -35.62 62.13 3.59
CA GLU A 127 -36.19 61.07 4.41
C GLU A 127 -35.30 59.82 4.37
N CYS A 128 -35.13 59.20 5.53
CA CYS A 128 -34.67 57.84 5.72
C CYS A 128 -35.71 57.06 6.54
N SER A 129 -36.23 55.97 5.99
CA SER A 129 -37.21 55.11 6.67
C SER A 129 -36.71 53.67 6.71
N THR A 130 -36.84 53.03 7.86
CA THR A 130 -36.66 51.59 8.03
C THR A 130 -37.97 50.95 8.44
N SER A 131 -38.29 49.80 7.87
CA SER A 131 -39.39 48.95 8.30
C SER A 131 -38.87 47.53 8.51
N GLN A 132 -39.38 46.86 9.53
CA GLN A 132 -39.07 45.49 9.87
C GLN A 132 -40.35 44.77 10.25
N LYS A 133 -40.52 43.57 9.72
CA LYS A 133 -41.62 42.66 10.06
C LYS A 133 -40.99 41.31 10.37
N LEU A 134 -41.21 40.81 11.57
CA LEU A 134 -40.72 39.52 12.05
C LEU A 134 -41.93 38.70 12.48
N ARG A 135 -42.06 37.50 11.92
CA ARG A 135 -43.06 36.51 12.32
C ARG A 135 -42.36 35.22 12.67
N ALA A 136 -42.62 34.69 13.86
CA ALA A 136 -42.06 33.44 14.33
C ALA A 136 -43.17 32.54 14.85
N ASP A 137 -43.57 31.56 14.04
CA ASP A 137 -44.62 30.61 14.41
C ASP A 137 -43.95 29.29 14.85
N SER A 138 -44.32 28.80 16.04
CA SER A 138 -43.93 27.48 16.55
C SER A 138 -45.17 26.62 16.78
N GLY A 139 -45.36 25.56 15.99
CA GLY A 139 -46.49 24.64 16.10
C GLY A 139 -46.31 23.60 17.21
N SER A 140 -47.42 22.97 17.63
CA SER A 140 -47.41 21.84 18.58
C SER A 140 -46.66 20.61 18.04
N ASP A 141 -46.58 20.49 16.72
CA ASP A 141 -46.02 19.33 16.01
C ASP A 141 -44.52 19.46 15.76
N GLY A 142 -43.85 20.45 16.37
CA GLY A 142 -42.42 20.73 16.20
C GLY A 142 -42.07 21.55 14.96
N ALA A 143 -43.07 21.93 14.15
CA ALA A 143 -42.91 22.81 12.99
C ALA A 143 -42.51 24.24 13.41
N TYR A 144 -41.46 24.78 12.81
CA TYR A 144 -40.96 26.13 13.03
C TYR A 144 -40.97 26.95 11.74
N ARG A 145 -41.57 28.14 11.77
CA ARG A 145 -41.60 29.07 10.64
C ARG A 145 -41.13 30.45 11.08
N LEU A 146 -40.19 31.01 10.33
CA LEU A 146 -39.60 32.32 10.54
C LEU A 146 -39.66 33.13 9.24
N GLU A 147 -40.37 34.26 9.28
CA GLU A 147 -40.40 35.24 8.21
C GLU A 147 -39.83 36.56 8.74
N LEU A 148 -38.77 37.06 8.10
CA LEU A 148 -38.20 38.37 8.37
C LEU A 148 -38.20 39.19 7.09
N HIS A 149 -38.85 40.34 7.15
CA HIS A 149 -38.75 41.38 6.13
C HIS A 149 -38.11 42.61 6.73
N HIS A 150 -37.13 43.15 6.03
CA HIS A 150 -36.50 44.41 6.39
C HIS A 150 -36.38 45.27 5.14
N GLU A 151 -36.81 46.52 5.23
CA GLU A 151 -36.64 47.51 4.18
C GLU A 151 -35.98 48.76 4.78
N LEU A 152 -34.97 49.27 4.09
CA LEU A 152 -34.33 50.55 4.38
C LEU A 152 -34.40 51.40 3.12
N HIS A 153 -34.97 52.59 3.22
CA HIS A 153 -35.04 53.56 2.15
C HIS A 153 -34.45 54.89 2.61
N CYS A 154 -33.52 55.43 1.83
CA CYS A 154 -32.94 56.74 2.07
C CYS A 154 -32.89 57.55 0.77
N THR A 155 -33.49 58.74 0.79
CA THR A 155 -33.59 59.65 -0.35
C THR A 155 -32.24 60.20 -0.81
N GLN A 156 -31.36 60.63 0.11
CA GLN A 156 -30.05 61.22 -0.20
C GLN A 156 -28.95 60.20 -0.49
N ILE A 157 -29.06 59.00 0.07
CA ILE A 157 -28.07 57.93 -0.11
C ILE A 157 -28.76 56.68 -0.66
N PRO A 158 -29.31 56.74 -1.88
CA PRO A 158 -30.10 55.64 -2.45
C PRO A 158 -29.26 54.37 -2.68
N ALA A 159 -27.92 54.47 -2.67
CA ALA A 159 -27.03 53.30 -2.73
C ALA A 159 -27.15 52.38 -1.51
N PHE A 160 -27.52 52.90 -0.34
CA PHE A 160 -27.71 52.13 0.90
C PHE A 160 -29.12 51.57 1.03
N SER A 161 -30.05 52.01 0.17
CA SER A 161 -31.42 51.49 0.21
C SER A 161 -31.44 50.02 -0.17
N HIS A 162 -32.13 49.21 0.62
CA HIS A 162 -32.17 47.76 0.44
C HIS A 162 -33.42 47.13 1.02
N LYS A 163 -33.70 45.92 0.54
CA LYS A 163 -34.77 45.04 0.99
C LYS A 163 -34.19 43.67 1.23
N VAL A 164 -34.33 43.18 2.47
CA VAL A 164 -33.94 41.84 2.89
C VAL A 164 -35.20 41.05 3.20
N GLN A 165 -35.30 39.85 2.64
CA GLN A 165 -36.36 38.90 2.93
C GLN A 165 -35.71 37.57 3.31
N LEU A 166 -35.96 37.11 4.52
CA LEU A 166 -35.55 35.81 5.01
C LEU A 166 -36.81 35.00 5.29
N TRP A 167 -36.84 33.81 4.71
CA TRP A 167 -37.88 32.81 4.91
C TRP A 167 -37.19 31.55 5.40
N HIS A 168 -37.64 31.00 6.51
CA HIS A 168 -37.11 29.76 7.06
C HIS A 168 -38.28 28.92 7.59
N GLU A 169 -38.33 27.67 7.17
CA GLU A 169 -39.34 26.69 7.55
C GLU A 169 -38.64 25.38 7.84
N GLU A 170 -38.90 24.81 9.01
CA GLU A 170 -38.33 23.56 9.49
C GLU A 170 -39.43 22.68 10.09
N ASP A 171 -39.57 21.47 9.54
CA ASP A 171 -40.46 20.41 9.98
C ASP A 171 -39.67 19.10 10.11
N SER A 172 -40.28 18.05 10.66
CA SER A 172 -39.61 16.75 10.94
C SER A 172 -38.92 16.06 9.75
N GLY A 173 -39.31 16.40 8.51
CA GLY A 173 -38.70 15.88 7.28
C GLY A 173 -38.43 16.93 6.20
N HIS A 174 -38.57 18.22 6.51
CA HIS A 174 -38.46 19.29 5.52
C HIS A 174 -37.75 20.50 6.14
N LEU A 175 -36.75 21.04 5.46
CA LEU A 175 -36.12 22.31 5.82
C LEU A 175 -35.98 23.16 4.56
N HIS A 176 -36.58 24.35 4.58
CA HIS A 176 -36.46 25.33 3.52
C HIS A 176 -35.98 26.65 4.10
N SER A 177 -34.88 27.18 3.59
CA SER A 177 -34.35 28.49 3.95
C SER A 177 -34.08 29.29 2.69
N GLN A 178 -34.56 30.53 2.63
CA GLN A 178 -34.35 31.44 1.53
C GLN A 178 -34.02 32.83 2.07
N LEU A 179 -32.88 33.36 1.63
CA LEU A 179 -32.46 34.75 1.84
C LEU A 179 -32.44 35.47 0.49
N GLU A 180 -33.19 36.54 0.37
CA GLU A 180 -33.21 37.42 -0.79
C GLU A 180 -32.88 38.85 -0.36
N VAL A 181 -31.88 39.44 -1.03
CA VAL A 181 -31.41 40.80 -0.76
C VAL A 181 -31.42 41.58 -2.08
N SER A 182 -32.20 42.66 -2.13
CA SER A 182 -32.19 43.62 -3.24
C SER A 182 -31.67 44.96 -2.74
N TYR A 183 -30.72 45.58 -3.43
CA TYR A 183 -30.05 46.80 -2.95
C TYR A 183 -29.77 47.82 -4.06
N GLY A 184 -29.45 49.05 -3.66
CA GLY A 184 -29.11 50.15 -4.56
C GLY A 184 -30.33 50.98 -5.01
N LYS A 185 -30.13 51.82 -6.04
CA LYS A 185 -31.10 52.86 -6.44
C LYS A 185 -32.49 52.33 -6.87
N HIS A 186 -32.58 51.08 -7.31
CA HIS A 186 -33.82 50.47 -7.82
C HIS A 186 -34.20 49.23 -6.99
N TRP A 187 -33.85 49.21 -5.70
CA TRP A 187 -34.07 48.09 -4.78
C TRP A 187 -35.53 47.58 -4.74
N ASP A 188 -36.49 48.46 -5.01
CA ASP A 188 -37.93 48.26 -5.01
C ASP A 188 -38.49 47.71 -6.34
N LYS A 189 -37.70 47.75 -7.42
CA LYS A 189 -38.15 47.33 -8.76
C LYS A 189 -37.82 45.86 -9.03
N ASN A 190 -38.76 45.15 -9.65
CA ASN A 190 -38.55 43.77 -10.10
C ASN A 190 -37.44 43.62 -11.15
N SER A 191 -37.17 44.67 -11.92
CA SER A 191 -36.11 44.70 -12.94
C SER A 191 -34.70 44.94 -12.36
N ASN A 192 -34.55 45.03 -11.03
CA ASN A 192 -33.26 45.31 -10.41
C ASN A 192 -32.26 44.16 -10.61
N LYS A 193 -31.10 44.48 -11.18
CA LYS A 193 -29.98 43.52 -11.33
C LYS A 193 -29.14 43.37 -10.06
N ARG A 194 -29.24 44.29 -9.10
CA ARG A 194 -28.55 44.22 -7.80
C ARG A 194 -29.38 43.43 -6.79
N ARG A 195 -29.53 42.14 -7.11
CA ARG A 195 -30.24 41.15 -6.31
C ARG A 195 -29.35 39.95 -6.06
N PHE A 196 -29.39 39.48 -4.82
CA PHE A 196 -28.73 38.29 -4.33
C PHE A 196 -29.77 37.36 -3.74
N ARG A 197 -29.78 36.10 -4.16
CA ARG A 197 -30.68 35.07 -3.61
C ARG A 197 -29.88 33.83 -3.27
N VAL A 198 -30.02 33.38 -2.02
CA VAL A 198 -29.51 32.09 -1.55
C VAL A 198 -30.70 31.30 -1.04
N SER A 199 -30.82 30.07 -1.51
CA SER A 199 -31.85 29.15 -1.02
C SER A 199 -31.25 27.78 -0.77
N GLN A 200 -31.68 27.17 0.33
CA GLN A 200 -31.38 25.82 0.73
C GLN A 200 -32.70 25.09 0.94
N THR A 201 -32.84 23.91 0.36
CA THR A 201 -33.98 23.01 0.60
C THR A 201 -33.43 21.63 0.95
N PHE A 202 -33.95 21.02 2.00
CA PHE A 202 -33.68 19.65 2.39
C PHE A 202 -35.02 18.93 2.59
N LYS A 203 -35.11 17.73 2.05
CA LYS A 203 -36.26 16.83 2.20
C LYS A 203 -35.77 15.47 2.65
N ASN A 204 -36.44 14.93 3.63
CA ASN A 204 -36.18 13.62 4.20
C ASN A 204 -37.46 12.80 4.11
N ASP A 205 -37.57 12.01 3.05
CA ASP A 205 -38.68 11.09 2.81
C ASP A 205 -38.31 9.66 3.26
N SER A 206 -37.54 9.55 4.35
CA SER A 206 -37.06 8.27 4.86
C SER A 206 -38.12 7.52 5.67
N GLY A 207 -38.10 6.20 5.56
CA GLY A 207 -38.88 5.26 6.37
C GLY A 207 -38.02 4.12 6.91
N PRO A 208 -38.61 3.11 7.56
CA PRO A 208 -37.87 2.04 8.24
C PRO A 208 -36.90 1.25 7.33
N ALA A 209 -37.26 1.07 6.06
CA ALA A 209 -36.50 0.28 5.08
C ALA A 209 -35.86 1.13 3.98
N LEU A 210 -36.13 2.44 3.95
CA LEU A 210 -35.79 3.34 2.86
C LEU A 210 -35.20 4.62 3.44
N SER A 211 -33.99 4.98 3.04
CA SER A 211 -33.45 6.31 3.27
C SER A 211 -33.56 7.11 1.98
N ASN A 212 -34.31 8.21 1.98
CA ASN A 212 -34.47 9.06 0.81
C ASN A 212 -34.25 10.52 1.22
N HIS A 213 -33.13 11.09 0.78
CA HIS A 213 -32.74 12.45 1.09
C HIS A 213 -32.56 13.25 -0.19
N PHE A 214 -33.15 14.43 -0.23
CA PHE A 214 -32.94 15.40 -1.29
C PHE A 214 -32.44 16.71 -0.69
N MET A 215 -31.34 17.24 -1.23
CA MET A 215 -30.82 18.54 -0.87
C MET A 215 -30.64 19.38 -2.13
N GLU A 216 -31.07 20.62 -2.07
CA GLU A 216 -30.90 21.61 -3.12
C GLU A 216 -30.32 22.90 -2.54
N PHE A 217 -29.31 23.43 -3.22
CA PHE A 217 -28.74 24.73 -2.95
C PHE A 217 -28.79 25.57 -4.23
N VAL A 218 -29.32 26.78 -4.11
CA VAL A 218 -29.44 27.74 -5.21
C VAL A 218 -28.75 29.03 -4.80
N LEU A 219 -27.83 29.50 -5.63
CA LEU A 219 -27.14 30.78 -5.49
C LEU A 219 -27.32 31.59 -6.76
N GLN A 220 -27.97 32.75 -6.64
CA GLN A 220 -28.23 33.65 -7.75
C GLN A 220 -27.68 35.05 -7.44
N VAL A 221 -26.81 35.54 -8.31
CA VAL A 221 -26.22 36.89 -8.26
C VAL A 221 -26.41 37.54 -9.62
N ALA A 222 -27.50 38.31 -9.77
CA ALA A 222 -27.93 38.82 -11.07
C ALA A 222 -26.93 39.79 -11.71
N GLU A 223 -26.27 40.65 -10.92
CA GLU A 223 -25.26 41.60 -11.40
C GLU A 223 -24.02 40.90 -11.99
N ARG A 224 -23.67 39.72 -11.47
CA ARG A 224 -22.53 38.91 -11.93
C ARG A 224 -22.93 37.83 -12.94
N GLN A 225 -24.21 37.75 -13.30
CA GLN A 225 -24.76 36.67 -14.14
C GLN A 225 -24.39 35.28 -13.59
N VAL A 226 -24.46 35.11 -12.28
CA VAL A 226 -24.21 33.82 -11.62
C VAL A 226 -25.55 33.21 -11.24
N ASP A 227 -25.84 32.04 -11.80
CA ASP A 227 -26.96 31.18 -11.41
C ASP A 227 -26.42 29.76 -11.20
N CYS A 228 -26.12 29.43 -9.94
CA CYS A 228 -25.58 28.14 -9.55
C CYS A 228 -26.67 27.34 -8.84
N ARG A 229 -26.92 26.11 -9.31
CA ARG A 229 -27.86 25.18 -8.71
C ARG A 229 -27.17 23.84 -8.47
N MET A 230 -27.07 23.44 -7.22
CA MET A 230 -26.53 22.16 -6.78
C MET A 230 -27.65 21.30 -6.22
N GLN A 231 -27.79 20.08 -6.72
CA GLN A 231 -28.81 19.12 -6.30
C GLN A 231 -28.11 17.82 -5.92
N LEU A 232 -28.32 17.38 -4.69
CA LEU A 232 -27.86 16.09 -4.17
C LEU A 232 -29.09 15.23 -3.86
N HIS A 233 -29.16 14.06 -4.45
CA HIS A 233 -30.19 13.07 -4.19
C HIS A 233 -29.54 11.79 -3.71
N HIS A 234 -29.97 11.28 -2.55
CA HIS A 234 -29.49 10.04 -1.98
C HIS A 234 -30.67 9.11 -1.70
N LEU A 235 -30.59 7.89 -2.23
CA LEU A 235 -31.57 6.84 -2.05
C LEU A 235 -30.87 5.59 -1.55
N SER A 236 -31.32 5.00 -0.45
CA SER A 236 -30.82 3.72 0.05
C SER A 236 -31.99 2.83 0.48
N LEU A 237 -32.14 1.68 -0.16
CA LEU A 237 -33.09 0.63 0.20
C LEU A 237 -32.37 -0.45 1.01
N ARG A 238 -32.97 -0.93 2.11
CA ARG A 238 -32.38 -1.92 3.03
C ARG A 238 -33.33 -3.11 3.32
N LEU A 239 -33.94 -3.73 2.31
CA LEU A 239 -34.68 -5.00 2.45
C LEU A 239 -34.95 -5.61 1.07
N PRO A 240 -34.64 -6.91 0.80
CA PRO A 240 -33.84 -7.87 1.59
C PRO A 240 -32.32 -7.76 1.35
N TYR A 241 -31.88 -6.82 0.51
CA TYR A 241 -30.49 -6.50 0.21
C TYR A 241 -30.28 -4.99 0.29
N VAL A 242 -29.03 -4.52 0.30
CA VAL A 242 -28.72 -3.08 0.39
C VAL A 242 -28.45 -2.54 -1.00
N GLU A 243 -29.25 -1.57 -1.43
CA GLU A 243 -29.02 -0.85 -2.68
C GLU A 243 -29.02 0.65 -2.39
N SER A 244 -27.90 1.32 -2.66
CA SER A 244 -27.72 2.74 -2.42
C SER A 244 -27.31 3.44 -3.72
N SER A 245 -27.87 4.62 -3.96
CA SER A 245 -27.52 5.49 -5.07
C SER A 245 -27.43 6.93 -4.58
N SER A 246 -26.41 7.65 -5.03
CA SER A 246 -26.16 9.05 -4.69
C SER A 246 -25.84 9.80 -5.97
N HIS A 247 -26.61 10.85 -6.25
CA HIS A 247 -26.48 11.65 -7.46
C HIS A 247 -26.29 13.12 -7.08
N LEU A 248 -25.20 13.71 -7.56
CA LEU A 248 -24.89 15.12 -7.44
C LEU A 248 -24.94 15.75 -8.83
N LYS A 249 -25.74 16.81 -8.98
CA LYS A 249 -25.85 17.60 -10.20
C LYS A 249 -25.58 19.06 -9.89
N VAL A 250 -24.57 19.63 -10.54
CA VAL A 250 -24.21 21.05 -10.43
C VAL A 250 -24.44 21.71 -11.79
N ARG A 251 -25.30 22.71 -11.80
CA ARG A 251 -25.57 23.56 -12.97
C ARG A 251 -25.06 24.96 -12.71
N TYR A 252 -24.42 25.53 -13.71
CA TYR A 252 -23.97 26.92 -13.72
C TYR A 252 -24.53 27.60 -14.96
N ASN A 253 -25.29 28.68 -14.78
CA ASN A 253 -25.91 29.47 -15.84
C ASN A 253 -26.70 28.59 -16.83
N GLY A 254 -27.51 27.67 -16.29
CA GLY A 254 -28.32 26.73 -17.07
C GLY A 254 -27.58 25.54 -17.67
N ARG A 255 -26.23 25.54 -17.72
CA ARG A 255 -25.41 24.44 -18.28
C ARG A 255 -24.95 23.48 -17.18
N PRO A 256 -24.87 22.16 -17.43
CA PRO A 256 -24.29 21.22 -16.48
C PRO A 256 -22.78 21.46 -16.37
N LEU A 257 -22.31 21.79 -15.17
CA LEU A 257 -20.88 21.97 -14.87
C LEU A 257 -20.27 20.66 -14.37
N PHE A 258 -21.03 19.90 -13.59
CA PHE A 258 -20.56 18.67 -12.98
C PHE A 258 -21.73 17.76 -12.66
N VAL A 259 -21.64 16.49 -13.05
CA VAL A 259 -22.60 15.45 -12.69
C VAL A 259 -21.81 14.27 -12.14
N ALA A 260 -22.11 13.84 -10.92
CA ALA A 260 -21.53 12.65 -10.32
C ALA A 260 -22.65 11.73 -9.83
N GLY A 261 -22.52 10.44 -10.10
CA GLY A 261 -23.46 9.41 -9.66
C GLY A 261 -22.69 8.21 -9.14
N GLY A 262 -22.93 7.83 -7.89
CA GLY A 262 -22.45 6.59 -7.29
C GLY A 262 -23.61 5.65 -7.06
N GLN A 263 -23.51 4.41 -7.50
CA GLN A 263 -24.44 3.34 -7.17
C GLN A 263 -23.66 2.21 -6.51
N TRP A 264 -24.26 1.61 -5.50
CA TRP A 264 -23.71 0.51 -4.74
C TRP A 264 -24.82 -0.48 -4.42
N LYS A 265 -24.61 -1.74 -4.75
CA LYS A 265 -25.56 -2.81 -4.52
C LYS A 265 -24.85 -3.99 -3.87
N ASP A 266 -25.29 -4.32 -2.67
CA ASP A 266 -24.85 -5.47 -1.90
C ASP A 266 -25.98 -6.48 -1.79
N THR A 267 -25.83 -7.59 -2.48
CA THR A 267 -26.76 -8.73 -2.41
C THR A 267 -26.17 -9.92 -1.66
N SER A 268 -25.15 -9.67 -0.84
CA SER A 268 -24.44 -10.69 -0.08
C SER A 268 -25.33 -11.37 0.94
N ARG A 269 -25.02 -12.65 1.21
CA ARG A 269 -25.61 -13.46 2.29
C ARG A 269 -24.49 -13.99 3.15
N ALA A 270 -24.81 -14.59 4.30
CA ALA A 270 -23.85 -15.01 5.35
C ALA A 270 -22.55 -15.69 4.85
N THR A 271 -22.55 -16.36 3.70
CA THR A 271 -21.38 -17.03 3.11
C THR A 271 -21.07 -16.65 1.65
N LEU A 272 -21.89 -15.79 1.02
CA LEU A 272 -21.81 -15.48 -0.41
C LEU A 272 -21.68 -13.97 -0.61
N TRP A 273 -20.65 -13.54 -1.34
CA TRP A 273 -20.38 -12.11 -1.56
C TRP A 273 -20.80 -11.74 -2.97
N LYS A 274 -21.71 -10.78 -3.11
CA LYS A 274 -22.10 -10.24 -4.41
C LYS A 274 -22.29 -8.73 -4.32
N TRP A 275 -21.34 -8.01 -4.90
CA TRP A 275 -21.24 -6.56 -4.83
C TRP A 275 -21.14 -5.97 -6.23
N GLU A 276 -21.95 -4.97 -6.50
CA GLU A 276 -21.93 -4.22 -7.74
C GLU A 276 -21.81 -2.73 -7.40
N GLY A 277 -20.84 -2.05 -8.00
CA GLY A 277 -20.59 -0.64 -7.79
C GLY A 277 -20.45 0.08 -9.13
N ALA A 278 -21.02 1.26 -9.27
CA ALA A 278 -20.84 2.11 -10.44
C ALA A 278 -20.58 3.55 -10.01
N LEU A 279 -19.61 4.20 -10.66
CA LEU A 279 -19.30 5.60 -10.50
C LEU A 279 -19.28 6.26 -11.88
N ASN A 280 -20.17 7.22 -12.08
CA ASN A 280 -20.20 8.04 -13.28
C ASN A 280 -19.89 9.49 -12.90
N LEU A 281 -18.91 10.08 -13.57
CA LEU A 281 -18.50 11.46 -13.39
C LEU A 281 -18.45 12.14 -14.76
N ASP A 282 -19.17 13.25 -14.90
CA ASP A 282 -19.22 14.02 -16.13
C ASP A 282 -18.98 15.50 -15.86
N SER A 283 -17.96 16.04 -16.52
CA SER A 283 -17.54 17.44 -16.46
C SER A 283 -17.19 17.95 -17.86
N PRO A 284 -17.08 19.27 -18.12
CA PRO A 284 -16.72 19.80 -19.44
C PRO A 284 -15.46 19.21 -20.06
N TRP A 285 -14.48 18.78 -19.25
CA TRP A 285 -13.18 18.32 -19.73
C TRP A 285 -12.99 16.81 -19.62
N LEU A 286 -13.74 16.14 -18.75
CA LEU A 286 -13.52 14.74 -18.42
C LEU A 286 -14.85 14.02 -18.20
N MET A 287 -15.00 12.87 -18.85
CA MET A 287 -16.02 11.89 -18.53
C MET A 287 -15.31 10.63 -18.02
N VAL A 288 -15.75 10.12 -16.87
CA VAL A 288 -15.27 8.87 -16.26
C VAL A 288 -16.48 8.00 -15.94
N SER A 289 -16.47 6.77 -16.42
CA SER A 289 -17.41 5.74 -16.02
C SER A 289 -16.62 4.54 -15.51
N VAL A 290 -16.87 4.16 -14.26
CA VAL A 290 -16.27 2.98 -13.63
C VAL A 290 -17.39 2.08 -13.18
N ALA A 291 -17.35 0.81 -13.58
CA ALA A 291 -18.23 -0.23 -13.06
C ALA A 291 -17.39 -1.36 -12.47
N HIS A 292 -17.80 -1.84 -11.31
CA HIS A 292 -17.15 -2.93 -10.60
C HIS A 292 -18.18 -4.00 -10.24
N ARG A 293 -17.86 -5.26 -10.52
CA ARG A 293 -18.69 -6.41 -10.19
C ARG A 293 -17.83 -7.45 -9.48
N LEU A 294 -18.19 -7.76 -8.24
CA LEU A 294 -17.61 -8.82 -7.43
C LEU A 294 -18.62 -9.93 -7.26
N TYR A 295 -18.24 -11.15 -7.61
CA TYR A 295 -19.10 -12.32 -7.52
C TYR A 295 -18.34 -13.49 -6.88
N TRP A 296 -18.76 -13.86 -5.68
CA TRP A 296 -18.26 -14.99 -4.90
C TRP A 296 -19.44 -15.88 -4.46
N PRO A 297 -20.01 -16.68 -5.37
CA PRO A 297 -21.24 -17.45 -5.12
C PRO A 297 -21.04 -18.72 -4.30
N HIS A 298 -19.81 -19.20 -4.12
CA HIS A 298 -19.45 -20.32 -3.24
C HIS A 298 -17.92 -20.33 -3.04
N ARG A 299 -17.39 -21.04 -2.02
CA ARG A 299 -15.94 -21.08 -1.71
C ARG A 299 -15.03 -21.47 -2.89
N ALA A 300 -15.60 -22.11 -3.91
CA ALA A 300 -14.89 -22.65 -5.05
C ALA A 300 -14.83 -21.71 -6.28
N VAL A 301 -15.56 -20.60 -6.33
CA VAL A 301 -15.55 -19.68 -7.49
C VAL A 301 -15.49 -18.24 -7.02
N PHE A 302 -14.58 -17.49 -7.62
CA PHE A 302 -14.40 -16.06 -7.44
C PHE A 302 -14.29 -15.37 -8.80
N GLN A 303 -14.98 -14.24 -8.96
CA GLN A 303 -14.88 -13.39 -10.14
C GLN A 303 -14.95 -11.92 -9.73
N ALA A 304 -13.99 -11.13 -10.21
CA ALA A 304 -13.97 -9.68 -10.09
C ALA A 304 -13.80 -9.07 -11.47
N VAL A 305 -14.63 -8.09 -11.82
CA VAL A 305 -14.57 -7.36 -13.09
C VAL A 305 -14.62 -5.87 -12.79
N LEU A 306 -13.66 -5.13 -13.35
CA LEU A 306 -13.61 -3.67 -13.35
C LEU A 306 -13.66 -3.19 -14.79
N GLU A 307 -14.64 -2.36 -15.12
CA GLU A 307 -14.81 -1.73 -16.42
C GLU A 307 -14.56 -0.23 -16.25
N LEU A 308 -13.69 0.35 -17.10
CA LEU A 308 -13.33 1.77 -17.08
C LEU A 308 -13.48 2.37 -18.47
N THR A 309 -14.22 3.47 -18.55
CA THR A 309 -14.34 4.31 -19.75
C THR A 309 -13.99 5.75 -19.41
N LEU A 310 -13.09 6.33 -20.21
CA LEU A 310 -12.68 7.73 -20.17
C LEU A 310 -13.04 8.42 -21.50
N GLY A 311 -13.54 9.66 -21.42
CA GLY A 311 -13.86 10.46 -22.59
C GLY A 311 -13.52 11.94 -22.43
N LYS A 312 -13.73 12.70 -23.51
CA LYS A 312 -13.44 14.14 -23.67
C LYS A 312 -11.94 14.41 -23.88
N ALA A 313 -11.23 14.94 -22.89
CA ALA A 313 -9.82 15.28 -23.06
C ALA A 313 -8.93 14.04 -23.31
N TRP A 314 -9.34 12.87 -22.82
CA TRP A 314 -8.65 11.59 -22.97
C TRP A 314 -9.69 10.55 -23.40
N THR A 315 -9.35 9.69 -24.36
CA THR A 315 -10.28 8.67 -24.86
C THR A 315 -9.75 7.27 -24.58
N LEU A 316 -10.44 6.55 -23.69
CA LEU A 316 -10.22 5.13 -23.43
C LEU A 316 -11.59 4.48 -23.32
N LYS A 317 -11.93 3.59 -24.26
CA LYS A 317 -13.24 2.95 -24.27
C LYS A 317 -13.15 1.54 -23.72
N ASP A 318 -13.97 1.27 -22.72
CA ASP A 318 -14.30 -0.07 -22.23
C ASP A 318 -13.06 -0.90 -21.88
N LEU A 319 -12.14 -0.30 -21.11
CA LEU A 319 -11.03 -1.05 -20.53
C LEU A 319 -11.58 -1.97 -19.45
N VAL A 320 -11.47 -3.27 -19.67
CA VAL A 320 -11.92 -4.31 -18.75
C VAL A 320 -10.72 -4.98 -18.11
N VAL A 321 -10.71 -4.99 -16.78
CA VAL A 321 -9.82 -5.82 -15.95
C VAL A 321 -10.68 -6.91 -15.32
N SER A 322 -10.44 -8.16 -15.71
CA SER A 322 -11.15 -9.31 -15.17
C SER A 322 -10.19 -10.25 -14.44
N VAL A 323 -10.62 -10.72 -13.27
CA VAL A 323 -9.95 -11.74 -12.49
C VAL A 323 -10.97 -12.82 -12.19
N ALA A 324 -10.65 -14.08 -12.52
CA ALA A 324 -11.49 -15.21 -12.24
C ALA A 324 -10.64 -16.34 -11.63
N CYS A 325 -11.08 -16.86 -10.49
CA CYS A 325 -10.47 -18.01 -9.85
C CYS A 325 -11.53 -19.10 -9.67
N ARG A 326 -11.19 -20.33 -10.02
CA ARG A 326 -12.07 -21.50 -9.86
C ARG A 326 -11.31 -22.61 -9.17
N SER A 327 -12.03 -23.37 -8.36
CA SER A 327 -11.49 -24.43 -7.51
C SER A 327 -12.44 -25.62 -7.58
N GLN A 328 -12.07 -26.67 -8.29
CA GLN A 328 -12.87 -27.89 -8.44
C GLN A 328 -12.04 -29.10 -7.97
N GLY A 329 -12.30 -29.58 -6.75
CA GLY A 329 -11.51 -30.67 -6.16
C GLY A 329 -10.02 -30.31 -6.04
N PRO A 330 -9.09 -31.06 -6.65
CA PRO A 330 -7.66 -30.75 -6.69
C PRO A 330 -7.29 -29.67 -7.71
N ASN A 331 -8.20 -29.34 -8.64
CA ASN A 331 -7.94 -28.38 -9.71
C ASN A 331 -8.17 -26.96 -9.22
N ARG A 332 -7.27 -26.06 -9.62
CA ARG A 332 -7.28 -24.62 -9.36
C ARG A 332 -7.02 -23.91 -10.67
N GLU A 333 -7.92 -23.05 -11.09
CA GLU A 333 -7.78 -22.24 -12.30
C GLU A 333 -7.75 -20.77 -11.88
N GLY A 334 -6.81 -20.01 -12.45
CA GLY A 334 -6.70 -18.58 -12.27
C GLY A 334 -6.59 -17.91 -13.64
N LYS A 335 -7.37 -16.87 -13.87
CA LYS A 335 -7.38 -16.12 -15.12
C LYS A 335 -7.41 -14.63 -14.82
N ILE A 336 -6.48 -13.90 -15.41
CA ILE A 336 -6.41 -12.44 -15.35
C ILE A 336 -6.41 -11.93 -16.79
N GLN A 337 -7.31 -11.01 -17.12
CA GLN A 337 -7.33 -10.36 -18.43
C GLN A 337 -7.44 -8.85 -18.28
N VAL A 338 -6.66 -8.13 -19.08
CA VAL A 338 -6.76 -6.68 -19.26
C VAL A 338 -6.93 -6.43 -20.75
N TYR A 339 -8.10 -5.94 -21.15
CA TYR A 339 -8.42 -5.78 -22.56
C TYR A 339 -9.37 -4.60 -22.79
N THR A 340 -9.36 -4.11 -24.02
CA THR A 340 -10.38 -3.25 -24.61
C THR A 340 -11.06 -4.03 -25.74
N PRO A 341 -12.18 -3.55 -26.31
CA PRO A 341 -12.79 -4.20 -27.47
C PRO A 341 -11.85 -4.35 -28.68
N ALA A 342 -10.84 -3.48 -28.80
CA ALA A 342 -9.88 -3.50 -29.91
C ALA A 342 -8.62 -4.33 -29.62
N THR A 343 -8.14 -4.35 -28.37
CA THR A 343 -6.82 -4.91 -28.04
C THR A 343 -6.82 -5.60 -26.68
N THR A 344 -6.24 -6.80 -26.60
CA THR A 344 -5.88 -7.45 -25.31
C THR A 344 -4.48 -7.00 -24.90
N TYR A 345 -4.35 -6.33 -23.74
CA TYR A 345 -3.07 -5.85 -23.22
C TYR A 345 -2.32 -6.90 -22.42
N LEU A 346 -3.06 -7.68 -21.64
CA LEU A 346 -2.53 -8.73 -20.80
C LEU A 346 -3.54 -9.87 -20.71
N ARG A 347 -3.07 -11.09 -20.89
CA ARG A 347 -3.83 -12.30 -20.62
C ARG A 347 -2.91 -13.26 -19.89
N VAL A 348 -3.32 -13.61 -18.69
CA VAL A 348 -2.66 -14.61 -17.86
C VAL A 348 -3.68 -15.70 -17.58
N SER A 349 -3.33 -16.93 -17.89
CA SER A 349 -4.11 -18.10 -17.46
C SER A 349 -3.18 -19.09 -16.79
N THR A 350 -3.62 -19.63 -15.66
CA THR A 350 -2.95 -20.70 -14.94
C THR A 350 -3.96 -21.76 -14.59
N VAL A 351 -3.61 -23.01 -14.83
CA VAL A 351 -4.36 -24.19 -14.40
C VAL A 351 -3.40 -25.03 -13.59
N THR A 352 -3.77 -25.34 -12.36
CA THR A 352 -2.92 -26.08 -11.43
C THR A 352 -3.71 -27.23 -10.84
N VAL A 353 -3.14 -28.42 -10.87
CA VAL A 353 -3.61 -29.62 -10.21
C VAL A 353 -2.73 -29.86 -9.01
N LEU A 354 -3.32 -29.83 -7.81
CA LEU A 354 -2.61 -30.08 -6.56
C LEU A 354 -3.19 -31.32 -5.88
N ALA A 355 -2.38 -32.38 -5.83
CA ALA A 355 -2.65 -33.60 -5.09
C ALA A 355 -1.52 -33.87 -4.08
N GLN A 356 -1.68 -34.88 -3.23
CA GLN A 356 -0.77 -35.14 -2.11
C GLN A 356 0.69 -35.39 -2.53
N SER A 357 0.92 -36.00 -3.70
CA SER A 357 2.24 -36.34 -4.25
C SER A 357 2.52 -35.73 -5.62
N LEU A 358 1.60 -34.91 -6.15
CA LEU A 358 1.67 -34.38 -7.51
C LEU A 358 1.29 -32.90 -7.52
N PHE A 359 2.14 -32.09 -8.12
CA PHE A 359 1.86 -30.71 -8.50
C PHE A 359 2.06 -30.58 -10.00
N HIS A 360 1.02 -30.18 -10.72
CA HIS A 360 1.10 -29.89 -12.14
C HIS A 360 0.51 -28.52 -12.38
N SER A 361 1.27 -27.60 -12.97
CA SER A 361 0.84 -26.25 -13.26
C SER A 361 1.14 -25.94 -14.71
N TRP A 362 0.12 -25.54 -15.46
CA TRP A 362 0.24 -25.01 -16.80
C TRP A 362 -0.13 -23.54 -16.78
N SER A 363 0.67 -22.70 -17.42
CA SER A 363 0.52 -21.25 -17.42
C SER A 363 0.77 -20.69 -18.81
N GLU A 364 -0.01 -19.69 -19.17
CA GLU A 364 0.14 -18.95 -20.41
C GLU A 364 0.06 -17.46 -20.11
N LEU A 365 1.02 -16.72 -20.66
CA LEU A 365 1.16 -15.28 -20.52
C LEU A 365 1.27 -14.66 -21.90
N GLU A 366 0.30 -13.83 -22.25
CA GLU A 366 0.25 -13.06 -23.49
C GLU A 366 0.16 -11.58 -23.14
N SER A 367 0.91 -10.72 -23.83
CA SER A 367 0.82 -9.28 -23.66
C SER A 367 0.84 -8.55 -25.00
N ALA A 368 0.40 -7.30 -25.04
CA ALA A 368 0.42 -6.50 -26.27
C ALA A 368 1.82 -6.27 -26.86
N TRP A 369 2.88 -6.44 -26.06
CA TRP A 369 4.26 -6.17 -26.47
C TRP A 369 5.08 -7.43 -26.75
N ASN A 370 4.68 -8.58 -26.20
CA ASN A 370 5.41 -9.85 -26.33
C ASN A 370 4.47 -10.97 -26.75
N ALA A 371 4.91 -11.81 -27.68
CA ALA A 371 4.23 -13.04 -28.06
C ALA A 371 4.03 -13.97 -26.84
N ALA A 372 3.03 -14.85 -26.92
CA ALA A 372 2.64 -15.72 -25.82
C ALA A 372 3.82 -16.57 -25.32
N VAL A 373 4.00 -16.58 -24.00
CA VAL A 373 4.94 -17.43 -23.27
C VAL A 373 4.14 -18.49 -22.54
N GLN A 374 4.51 -19.75 -22.75
CA GLN A 374 3.88 -20.90 -22.11
C GLN A 374 4.85 -21.50 -21.10
N GLY A 375 4.37 -21.80 -19.90
CA GLY A 375 5.15 -22.39 -18.83
C GLY A 375 4.43 -23.59 -18.23
N GLU A 376 5.13 -24.70 -18.09
CA GLU A 376 4.64 -25.91 -17.42
C GLU A 376 5.59 -26.30 -16.30
N ILE A 377 5.04 -26.60 -15.13
CA ILE A 377 5.77 -27.11 -13.98
C ILE A 377 5.10 -28.41 -13.54
N HIS A 378 5.84 -29.49 -13.58
CA HIS A 378 5.41 -30.80 -13.12
C HIS A 378 6.35 -31.27 -12.00
N ALA A 379 5.83 -31.41 -10.79
CA ALA A 379 6.55 -31.91 -9.64
C ALA A 379 5.85 -33.15 -9.07
N GLU A 380 6.61 -34.24 -8.96
CA GLU A 380 6.15 -35.52 -8.42
C GLU A 380 7.02 -35.87 -7.21
N ASN A 381 6.39 -36.24 -6.09
CA ASN A 381 7.08 -36.62 -4.86
C ASN A 381 6.47 -37.91 -4.29
N SER A 382 7.14 -39.01 -4.58
CA SER A 382 6.87 -40.33 -4.02
C SER A 382 8.03 -40.76 -3.12
N GLN A 383 7.88 -41.90 -2.43
CA GLN A 383 8.91 -42.43 -1.52
C GLN A 383 10.25 -42.68 -2.25
N ASP A 384 10.18 -43.30 -3.43
CA ASP A 384 11.36 -43.74 -4.18
C ASP A 384 11.71 -42.85 -5.38
N ARG A 385 10.86 -41.87 -5.72
CA ARG A 385 11.02 -41.03 -6.90
C ARG A 385 10.60 -39.59 -6.62
N LYS A 386 11.48 -38.64 -6.94
CA LYS A 386 11.20 -37.20 -6.90
C LYS A 386 11.56 -36.61 -8.26
N ILE A 387 10.62 -35.97 -8.92
CA ILE A 387 10.86 -35.34 -10.24
C ILE A 387 10.36 -33.91 -10.20
N LEU A 388 11.14 -32.99 -10.74
CA LEU A 388 10.76 -31.63 -11.06
C LEU A 388 11.10 -31.38 -12.53
N ASN A 389 10.08 -31.15 -13.34
CA ASN A 389 10.22 -30.73 -14.72
C ASN A 389 9.64 -29.32 -14.85
N CYS A 390 10.46 -28.38 -15.32
CA CYS A 390 10.07 -27.01 -15.62
C CYS A 390 10.33 -26.75 -17.09
N TRP A 391 9.27 -26.52 -17.84
CA TRP A 391 9.31 -26.23 -19.25
C TRP A 391 8.82 -24.81 -19.50
N LEU A 392 9.59 -24.03 -20.26
CA LEU A 392 9.27 -22.66 -20.60
C LEU A 392 9.48 -22.47 -22.11
N LYS A 393 8.39 -22.18 -22.82
CA LYS A 393 8.38 -21.94 -24.25
C LYS A 393 8.09 -20.47 -24.53
N GLY A 394 9.07 -19.78 -25.08
CA GLY A 394 8.92 -18.43 -25.64
C GLY A 394 8.89 -18.44 -27.17
N PRO A 395 8.81 -17.26 -27.80
CA PRO A 395 8.71 -17.14 -29.26
C PRO A 395 9.95 -17.56 -30.04
N GLN A 396 11.16 -17.42 -29.45
CA GLN A 396 12.42 -17.73 -30.14
C GLN A 396 13.19 -18.90 -29.51
N GLN A 397 12.87 -19.24 -28.26
CA GLN A 397 13.65 -20.13 -27.43
C GLN A 397 12.75 -20.96 -26.54
N GLU A 398 13.20 -22.18 -26.29
CA GLU A 398 12.58 -23.13 -25.38
C GLU A 398 13.61 -23.54 -24.33
N LEU A 399 13.19 -23.57 -23.07
CA LEU A 399 13.99 -23.99 -21.93
C LEU A 399 13.31 -25.17 -21.26
N ASN A 400 14.06 -26.24 -21.05
CA ASN A 400 13.60 -27.42 -20.33
C ASN A 400 14.60 -27.72 -19.20
N LEU A 401 14.13 -27.64 -17.96
CA LEU A 401 14.87 -27.98 -16.77
C LEU A 401 14.24 -29.20 -16.13
N THR A 402 14.94 -30.32 -16.13
CA THR A 402 14.51 -31.55 -15.48
C THR A 402 15.48 -31.92 -14.36
N ALA A 403 14.97 -32.05 -13.15
CA ALA A 403 15.68 -32.63 -12.02
C ALA A 403 14.94 -33.91 -11.59
N ALA A 404 15.62 -35.04 -11.55
CA ALA A 404 15.02 -36.30 -11.14
C ALA A 404 15.93 -37.06 -10.17
N TYR A 405 15.32 -37.56 -9.11
CA TYR A 405 15.88 -38.47 -8.13
C TYR A 405 15.09 -39.78 -8.19
N ARG A 406 15.80 -40.89 -8.22
CA ARG A 406 15.21 -42.23 -8.18
C ARG A 406 16.03 -43.12 -7.25
N HIS A 407 15.34 -43.83 -6.37
CA HIS A 407 15.89 -44.89 -5.53
C HIS A 407 15.21 -46.21 -5.90
N LEU A 408 15.99 -47.28 -5.95
CA LEU A 408 15.50 -48.64 -6.17
C LEU A 408 16.05 -49.49 -5.02
N GLU A 409 15.17 -50.17 -4.29
CA GLU A 409 15.59 -50.99 -3.14
C GLU A 409 16.24 -52.32 -3.55
N GLY A 410 15.97 -52.83 -4.76
CA GLY A 410 16.57 -54.08 -5.26
C GLY A 410 16.84 -54.07 -6.77
N PRO A 411 18.07 -54.38 -7.22
CA PRO A 411 19.36 -54.09 -6.55
C PRO A 411 19.44 -52.62 -6.12
N ARG A 412 20.13 -52.33 -5.00
CA ARG A 412 20.19 -50.97 -4.43
C ARG A 412 20.83 -49.99 -5.41
N LYS A 413 20.02 -49.09 -5.97
CA LYS A 413 20.46 -48.11 -6.96
C LYS A 413 19.84 -46.75 -6.70
N THR A 414 20.67 -45.74 -6.54
CA THR A 414 20.26 -44.34 -6.41
C THR A 414 20.75 -43.56 -7.62
N GLN A 415 19.85 -42.87 -8.30
CA GLN A 415 20.13 -42.03 -9.46
C GLN A 415 19.67 -40.61 -9.19
N VAL A 416 20.53 -39.65 -9.50
CA VAL A 416 20.26 -38.22 -9.49
C VAL A 416 20.60 -37.69 -10.87
N SER A 417 19.69 -36.96 -11.49
CA SER A 417 19.92 -36.32 -12.78
C SER A 417 19.43 -34.89 -12.75
N LEU A 418 20.21 -33.99 -13.35
CA LEU A 418 19.87 -32.60 -13.57
C LEU A 418 20.21 -32.29 -15.03
N THR A 419 19.19 -31.96 -15.80
CA THR A 419 19.32 -31.60 -17.21
C THR A 419 18.73 -30.22 -17.41
N ALA A 420 19.50 -29.32 -18.03
CA ALA A 420 19.05 -28.00 -18.44
C ALA A 420 19.31 -27.85 -19.94
N LEU A 421 18.26 -27.93 -20.75
CA LEU A 421 18.33 -27.82 -22.20
C LEU A 421 17.77 -26.48 -22.66
N ARG A 422 18.48 -25.83 -23.58
CA ARG A 422 18.02 -24.66 -24.31
C ARG A 422 17.97 -24.98 -25.80
N THR A 423 16.79 -24.84 -26.37
CA THR A 423 16.55 -25.09 -27.80
C THR A 423 16.19 -23.77 -28.48
N GLY A 424 16.91 -23.41 -29.55
CA GLY A 424 16.59 -22.25 -30.38
C GLY A 424 15.74 -22.66 -31.60
N ALA A 425 15.12 -21.68 -32.27
CA ALA A 425 14.18 -21.91 -33.38
C ALA A 425 14.69 -22.77 -34.57
N GLN A 426 16.01 -22.90 -34.78
CA GLN A 426 16.61 -23.72 -35.84
C GLN A 426 17.90 -24.45 -35.41
N GLY A 427 18.15 -24.58 -34.11
CA GLY A 427 19.43 -25.06 -33.58
C GLY A 427 19.34 -26.42 -32.87
N GLN A 428 20.48 -27.10 -32.76
CA GLN A 428 20.60 -28.25 -31.85
C GLN A 428 20.43 -27.81 -30.39
N PRO A 429 19.82 -28.64 -29.53
CA PRO A 429 19.67 -28.32 -28.11
C PRO A 429 21.05 -28.20 -27.44
N LEU A 430 21.33 -27.03 -26.88
CA LEU A 430 22.53 -26.76 -26.08
C LEU A 430 22.14 -26.94 -24.62
N GLY A 431 22.82 -27.82 -23.90
CA GLY A 431 22.41 -28.08 -22.53
C GLY A 431 23.46 -28.65 -21.62
N LEU A 432 23.25 -28.41 -20.33
CA LEU A 432 24.00 -28.97 -19.22
C LEU A 432 23.33 -30.29 -18.81
N GLN A 433 24.12 -31.35 -18.67
CA GLN A 433 23.68 -32.63 -18.14
C GLN A 433 24.61 -33.03 -16.99
N LEU A 434 24.03 -33.25 -15.83
CA LEU A 434 24.71 -33.77 -14.65
C LEU A 434 23.96 -35.01 -14.17
N GLU A 435 24.63 -36.15 -14.16
CA GLU A 435 24.05 -37.41 -13.70
C GLU A 435 24.97 -38.02 -12.65
N GLY A 436 24.40 -38.44 -11.54
CA GLY A 436 25.05 -39.21 -10.50
C GLY A 436 24.30 -40.52 -10.30
N GLU A 437 25.01 -41.64 -10.33
CA GLU A 437 24.43 -42.95 -10.06
C GLU A 437 25.29 -43.70 -9.05
N LEU A 438 24.65 -44.26 -8.04
CA LEU A 438 25.26 -45.10 -7.01
C LEU A 438 24.54 -46.45 -7.02
N GLU A 439 25.23 -47.49 -7.43
CA GLU A 439 24.69 -48.82 -7.62
C GLU A 439 25.46 -49.85 -6.79
N GLU A 440 24.73 -50.71 -6.10
CA GLU A 440 25.27 -51.90 -5.45
C GLU A 440 25.23 -53.07 -6.43
N LEU A 441 26.38 -53.36 -7.04
CA LEU A 441 26.51 -54.38 -8.08
C LEU A 441 26.39 -55.80 -7.51
N ARG A 442 26.90 -56.02 -6.30
CA ARG A 442 26.87 -57.32 -5.63
C ARG A 442 26.93 -57.14 -4.12
N GLN A 443 26.05 -57.86 -3.43
CA GLN A 443 26.03 -57.95 -1.97
C GLN A 443 25.93 -59.42 -1.56
N ASP A 444 27.09 -60.06 -1.38
CA ASP A 444 27.21 -61.40 -0.83
C ASP A 444 28.04 -61.36 0.46
N ARG A 445 27.93 -62.37 1.33
CA ARG A 445 28.71 -62.49 2.58
C ARG A 445 30.21 -62.43 2.34
N MET A 446 30.67 -62.91 1.18
CA MET A 446 32.09 -63.01 0.83
C MET A 446 32.58 -61.92 -0.13
N LEU A 447 31.70 -61.29 -0.89
CA LEU A 447 32.04 -60.30 -1.90
C LEU A 447 31.02 -59.16 -1.90
N TYR A 448 31.51 -57.95 -1.63
CA TYR A 448 30.73 -56.73 -1.72
C TYR A 448 31.31 -55.82 -2.81
N GLN A 449 30.46 -55.34 -3.71
CA GLN A 449 30.86 -54.43 -4.78
C GLN A 449 29.87 -53.29 -4.92
N LYS A 450 30.38 -52.05 -4.85
CA LYS A 450 29.61 -50.83 -5.00
C LYS A 450 30.25 -49.92 -6.03
N ARG A 451 29.44 -49.34 -6.90
CA ARG A 451 29.88 -48.47 -7.99
C ARG A 451 29.20 -47.10 -7.88
N GLY A 452 29.99 -46.04 -7.79
CA GLY A 452 29.56 -44.66 -7.99
C GLY A 452 29.94 -44.18 -9.38
N THR A 453 29.06 -43.43 -10.04
CA THR A 453 29.33 -42.79 -11.32
C THR A 453 28.83 -41.35 -11.27
N LEU A 454 29.60 -40.44 -11.87
CA LEU A 454 29.27 -39.04 -12.02
C LEU A 454 29.60 -38.63 -13.46
N LEU A 455 28.59 -38.23 -14.20
CA LEU A 455 28.69 -37.71 -15.56
C LEU A 455 28.36 -36.22 -15.54
N LEU A 456 29.26 -35.40 -16.06
CA LEU A 456 29.04 -33.99 -16.33
C LEU A 456 29.26 -33.74 -17.82
N ARG A 457 28.30 -33.07 -18.47
CA ARG A 457 28.44 -32.54 -19.83
C ARG A 457 27.98 -31.10 -19.85
N HIS A 458 28.77 -30.23 -20.47
CA HIS A 458 28.40 -28.82 -20.63
C HIS A 458 28.73 -28.30 -22.04
N PRO A 459 27.97 -27.32 -22.55
CA PRO A 459 28.20 -26.73 -23.86
C PRO A 459 29.16 -25.53 -23.80
N LEU A 460 29.63 -25.13 -22.61
CA LEU A 460 30.44 -23.92 -22.41
C LEU A 460 31.86 -24.09 -22.96
N HIS A 461 32.35 -23.09 -23.70
CA HIS A 461 33.74 -22.99 -24.15
C HIS A 461 34.65 -22.54 -23.00
N LEU A 462 34.84 -23.41 -22.01
CA LEU A 462 35.72 -23.17 -20.88
C LEU A 462 37.01 -23.98 -21.03
N PRO A 463 38.11 -23.61 -20.35
CA PRO A 463 39.35 -24.38 -20.30
C PRO A 463 39.21 -25.67 -19.45
N ILE A 464 38.02 -26.25 -19.40
CA ILE A 464 37.70 -27.52 -18.73
C ILE A 464 37.09 -28.49 -19.75
N PRO A 465 37.28 -29.81 -19.59
CA PRO A 465 36.72 -30.81 -20.51
C PRO A 465 35.20 -30.70 -20.64
N GLN A 466 34.69 -30.70 -21.88
CA GLN A 466 33.26 -30.59 -22.19
C GLN A 466 32.45 -31.78 -21.66
N SER A 467 33.09 -32.94 -21.49
CA SER A 467 32.51 -34.09 -20.80
C SER A 467 33.50 -34.70 -19.82
N LEU A 468 33.02 -34.99 -18.62
CA LEU A 468 33.74 -35.70 -17.56
C LEU A 468 32.89 -36.88 -17.11
N LEU A 469 33.44 -38.09 -17.15
CA LEU A 469 32.86 -39.26 -16.51
C LEU A 469 33.83 -39.74 -15.42
N LEU A 470 33.40 -39.67 -14.17
CA LEU A 470 34.09 -40.26 -13.03
C LEU A 470 33.32 -41.52 -12.61
N GLN A 471 34.00 -42.65 -12.56
CA GLN A 471 33.45 -43.92 -12.12
C GLN A 471 34.35 -44.49 -11.03
N GLU A 472 33.81 -44.71 -9.84
CA GLU A 472 34.51 -45.32 -8.72
C GLU A 472 33.88 -46.65 -8.37
N THR A 473 34.68 -47.71 -8.36
CA THR A 473 34.23 -49.05 -8.01
C THR A 473 34.99 -49.54 -6.79
N PHE A 474 34.28 -49.67 -5.68
CA PHE A 474 34.79 -50.26 -4.46
C PHE A 474 34.43 -51.74 -4.42
N THR A 475 35.43 -52.58 -4.21
CA THR A 475 35.26 -54.03 -4.06
C THR A 475 35.90 -54.50 -2.77
N ALA A 476 35.13 -55.15 -1.91
CA ALA A 476 35.59 -55.83 -0.71
C ALA A 476 35.42 -57.34 -0.89
N ASP A 477 36.54 -58.02 -1.14
CA ASP A 477 36.64 -59.46 -1.28
C ASP A 477 37.19 -60.07 0.02
N ARG A 478 36.28 -60.60 0.84
CA ARG A 478 36.66 -61.25 2.11
C ARG A 478 37.32 -62.61 1.90
N ARG A 479 37.06 -63.28 0.76
CA ARG A 479 37.66 -64.60 0.47
C ARG A 479 39.17 -64.47 0.29
N HIS A 480 39.61 -63.40 -0.36
CA HIS A 480 41.03 -63.11 -0.57
C HIS A 480 41.59 -62.05 0.39
N GLN A 481 40.85 -61.68 1.44
CA GLN A 481 41.22 -60.62 2.39
C GLN A 481 41.70 -59.33 1.68
N ARG A 482 40.97 -58.90 0.65
CA ARG A 482 41.37 -57.83 -0.27
C ARG A 482 40.26 -56.79 -0.42
N TYR A 483 40.63 -55.53 -0.27
CA TYR A 483 39.82 -54.36 -0.54
C TYR A 483 40.45 -53.60 -1.71
N SER A 484 39.65 -53.15 -2.66
CA SER A 484 40.14 -52.38 -3.81
C SER A 484 39.20 -51.23 -4.13
N LEU A 485 39.78 -50.10 -4.48
CA LEU A 485 39.10 -48.93 -5.01
C LEU A 485 39.67 -48.65 -6.40
N GLU A 486 38.84 -48.79 -7.42
CA GLU A 486 39.16 -48.46 -8.80
C GLU A 486 38.47 -47.15 -9.17
N THR A 487 39.25 -46.11 -9.47
CA THR A 487 38.78 -44.80 -9.91
C THR A 487 39.13 -44.63 -11.38
N ARG A 488 38.10 -44.60 -12.23
CA ARG A 488 38.17 -44.40 -13.67
C ARG A 488 37.67 -43.00 -14.01
N VAL A 489 38.50 -42.21 -14.67
CA VAL A 489 38.17 -40.86 -15.15
C VAL A 489 38.28 -40.83 -16.66
N VAL A 490 37.20 -40.48 -17.36
CA VAL A 490 37.18 -40.33 -18.81
C VAL A 490 36.88 -38.88 -19.17
N LEU A 491 37.83 -38.22 -19.82
CA LEU A 491 37.69 -36.85 -20.30
C LEU A 491 37.38 -36.84 -21.81
N ASN A 492 36.40 -36.03 -22.21
CA ASN A 492 35.97 -35.85 -23.61
C ASN A 492 35.69 -37.18 -24.37
N GLY A 493 35.34 -38.25 -23.65
CA GLY A 493 35.09 -39.58 -24.21
C GLY A 493 36.30 -40.28 -24.84
N ARG A 494 37.53 -39.77 -24.65
CA ARG A 494 38.74 -40.29 -25.31
C ARG A 494 39.91 -40.53 -24.36
N GLU A 495 40.09 -39.67 -23.36
CA GLU A 495 41.23 -39.73 -22.45
C GLU A 495 40.84 -40.46 -21.17
N GLU A 496 41.19 -41.75 -21.09
CA GLU A 496 40.89 -42.61 -19.94
C GLU A 496 42.08 -42.69 -18.97
N THR A 497 41.85 -42.26 -17.74
CA THR A 497 42.77 -42.40 -16.60
C THR A 497 42.20 -43.40 -15.61
N LEU A 498 43.00 -44.39 -15.20
CA LEU A 498 42.62 -45.43 -14.25
C LEU A 498 43.56 -45.40 -13.05
N GLN A 499 43.01 -45.18 -11.87
CA GLN A 499 43.70 -45.29 -10.59
C GLN A 499 43.17 -46.51 -9.83
N THR A 500 44.06 -47.31 -9.26
CA THR A 500 43.67 -48.48 -8.46
C THR A 500 44.39 -48.43 -7.12
N VAL A 501 43.65 -48.45 -6.02
CA VAL A 501 44.20 -48.61 -4.67
C VAL A 501 43.74 -49.94 -4.11
N VAL A 502 44.68 -50.78 -3.69
CA VAL A 502 44.40 -52.11 -3.15
C VAL A 502 45.00 -52.20 -1.76
N LEU A 503 44.19 -52.60 -0.78
CA LEU A 503 44.61 -52.96 0.56
C LEU A 503 44.27 -54.43 0.76
N GLY A 504 45.23 -55.26 1.16
CA GLY A 504 44.91 -56.66 1.43
C GLY A 504 45.93 -57.35 2.31
N CYS A 505 45.68 -58.64 2.55
CA CYS A 505 46.61 -59.52 3.25
C CYS A 505 47.00 -60.68 2.33
N GLN A 506 48.29 -60.83 2.05
CA GLN A 506 48.83 -61.95 1.28
C GLN A 506 49.65 -62.83 2.22
N ALA A 507 49.29 -64.12 2.33
CA ALA A 507 49.93 -65.07 3.24
C ALA A 507 50.02 -64.59 4.71
N GLY A 508 49.05 -63.79 5.17
CA GLY A 508 49.02 -63.22 6.53
C GLY A 508 49.73 -61.86 6.70
N HIS A 509 50.28 -61.29 5.63
CA HIS A 509 51.02 -60.03 5.65
C HIS A 509 50.24 -58.89 4.99
N PRO A 510 50.01 -57.74 5.67
CA PRO A 510 49.27 -56.62 5.10
C PRO A 510 50.09 -55.89 4.02
N TYR A 511 49.44 -55.56 2.91
CA TYR A 511 49.99 -54.78 1.81
C TYR A 511 49.04 -53.69 1.32
N VAL A 512 49.62 -52.61 0.81
CA VAL A 512 48.94 -51.50 0.13
C VAL A 512 49.60 -51.29 -1.22
N CYS A 513 48.83 -51.34 -2.30
CA CYS A 513 49.28 -50.99 -3.65
C CYS A 513 48.47 -49.84 -4.21
N ALA A 514 49.14 -48.92 -4.90
CA ALA A 514 48.53 -47.81 -5.63
C ALA A 514 49.06 -47.80 -7.07
N GLY A 515 48.16 -47.97 -8.04
CA GLY A 515 48.43 -47.94 -9.47
C GLY A 515 47.80 -46.72 -10.12
N LEU A 516 48.47 -46.17 -11.13
CA LEU A 516 47.98 -45.09 -11.97
C LEU A 516 48.34 -45.37 -13.43
N THR A 517 47.32 -45.40 -14.28
CA THR A 517 47.45 -45.45 -15.75
C THR A 517 46.78 -44.23 -16.36
N HIS A 518 47.48 -43.48 -17.22
CA HIS A 518 46.93 -42.28 -17.85
C HIS A 518 47.42 -42.11 -19.31
N PRO A 519 46.65 -41.41 -20.17
CA PRO A 519 46.99 -41.24 -21.59
C PRO A 519 47.90 -40.03 -21.85
N TYR A 520 48.08 -39.15 -20.85
CA TYR A 520 48.82 -37.89 -20.99
C TYR A 520 50.32 -38.10 -21.23
N ASP A 521 50.91 -37.20 -22.01
CA ASP A 521 52.34 -37.20 -22.28
C ASP A 521 53.11 -36.51 -21.15
N GLY A 522 53.26 -37.23 -20.04
CA GLY A 522 53.91 -36.74 -18.83
C GLY A 522 55.42 -36.92 -18.88
N LYS A 523 56.18 -35.83 -18.98
CA LYS A 523 57.64 -35.84 -18.67
C LYS A 523 57.93 -36.13 -17.19
N VAL A 524 56.93 -35.93 -16.31
CA VAL A 524 57.07 -35.98 -14.84
C VAL A 524 56.49 -37.25 -14.24
N ILE A 525 55.35 -37.76 -14.75
CA ILE A 525 54.70 -38.97 -14.26
C ILE A 525 54.59 -39.98 -15.42
N PRO A 526 55.16 -41.20 -15.30
CA PRO A 526 55.05 -42.22 -16.33
C PRO A 526 53.60 -42.71 -16.52
N ARG A 527 53.23 -42.98 -17.78
CA ARG A 527 51.87 -43.38 -18.19
C ARG A 527 51.30 -44.60 -17.46
N ASN A 528 52.15 -45.48 -16.94
CA ASN A 528 51.74 -46.63 -16.14
C ASN A 528 52.73 -46.81 -14.99
N THR A 529 52.28 -46.51 -13.77
CA THR A 529 53.07 -46.58 -12.55
C THR A 529 52.30 -47.33 -11.46
N GLU A 530 52.96 -48.22 -10.74
CA GLU A 530 52.38 -48.97 -9.62
C GLU A 530 53.36 -48.99 -8.44
N GLY A 531 52.96 -48.43 -7.30
CA GLY A 531 53.72 -48.50 -6.05
C GLY A 531 53.06 -49.46 -5.07
N CYS A 532 53.81 -50.39 -4.49
CA CYS A 532 53.32 -51.33 -3.48
C CYS A 532 54.17 -51.27 -2.22
N LEU A 533 53.52 -51.32 -1.06
CA LEU A 533 54.12 -51.40 0.26
C LEU A 533 53.60 -52.66 0.94
N VAL A 534 54.47 -53.59 1.31
CA VAL A 534 54.14 -54.83 2.01
C VAL A 534 54.83 -54.78 3.37
N THR A 535 54.13 -55.22 4.41
CA THR A 535 54.70 -55.32 5.76
C THR A 535 54.65 -56.76 6.23
N TRP A 536 55.81 -57.27 6.65
CA TRP A 536 55.97 -58.62 7.16
C TRP A 536 56.28 -58.55 8.65
N ASN A 537 55.53 -59.30 9.45
CA ASN A 537 55.86 -59.53 10.86
C ASN A 537 56.39 -60.95 10.98
N GLN A 538 57.71 -61.08 11.09
CA GLN A 538 58.34 -62.38 11.25
C GLN A 538 58.20 -62.87 12.70
N THR A 539 58.27 -61.96 13.69
CA THR A 539 57.96 -62.18 15.12
C THR A 539 57.50 -60.86 15.77
N ALA A 540 57.01 -60.87 17.03
CA ALA A 540 56.62 -59.64 17.74
C ALA A 540 57.75 -58.59 17.85
N LYS A 541 59.00 -59.01 17.63
CA LYS A 541 60.23 -58.23 17.72
C LYS A 541 60.87 -57.91 16.35
N ASN A 542 60.35 -58.44 15.24
CA ASN A 542 60.95 -58.26 13.90
C ASN A 542 59.88 -57.79 12.91
N ARG A 543 60.04 -56.56 12.41
CA ARG A 543 59.17 -55.97 11.40
C ARG A 543 59.97 -55.71 10.14
N GLU A 544 59.49 -56.19 9.03
CA GLU A 544 60.06 -55.95 7.71
C GLU A 544 59.05 -55.17 6.87
N VAL A 545 59.53 -54.20 6.11
CA VAL A 545 58.75 -53.35 5.24
C VAL A 545 59.40 -53.35 3.88
N GLU A 546 58.67 -53.77 2.86
CA GLU A 546 59.14 -53.79 1.48
C GLU A 546 58.29 -52.82 0.65
N ALA A 547 58.93 -51.85 0.02
CA ALA A 547 58.31 -50.92 -0.91
C ALA A 547 58.87 -51.13 -2.32
N THR A 548 57.99 -51.26 -3.31
CA THR A 548 58.36 -51.42 -4.72
C THR A 548 57.65 -50.37 -5.57
N LEU A 549 58.35 -49.81 -6.55
CA LEU A 549 57.77 -48.97 -7.60
C LEU A 549 58.00 -49.65 -8.94
N LYS A 550 56.93 -49.87 -9.68
CA LYS A 550 56.94 -50.40 -11.04
C LYS A 550 56.53 -49.31 -12.03
N VAL A 551 57.24 -49.23 -13.15
CA VAL A 551 56.88 -48.39 -14.30
C VAL A 551 56.80 -49.29 -15.52
N ASN A 552 55.67 -49.23 -16.25
CA ASN A 552 55.40 -50.11 -17.40
C ASN A 552 55.63 -51.61 -17.07
N ARG A 553 55.20 -52.04 -15.89
CA ARG A 553 55.37 -53.40 -15.34
C ARG A 553 56.81 -53.82 -15.01
N LYS A 554 57.80 -52.92 -15.09
CA LYS A 554 59.20 -53.18 -14.68
C LYS A 554 59.47 -52.52 -13.33
N VAL A 555 60.13 -53.23 -12.41
CA VAL A 555 60.53 -52.67 -11.10
C VAL A 555 61.65 -51.67 -11.31
N VAL A 556 61.43 -50.42 -10.89
CA VAL A 556 62.37 -49.31 -11.05
C VAL A 556 62.87 -48.73 -9.72
N LEU A 557 62.17 -49.04 -8.63
CA LEU A 557 62.60 -48.78 -7.25
C LEU A 557 62.23 -50.00 -6.41
N HIS A 558 63.16 -50.45 -5.59
CA HIS A 558 62.96 -51.48 -4.58
C HIS A 558 63.60 -50.98 -3.28
N LEU A 559 62.84 -50.96 -2.21
CA LEU A 559 63.28 -50.53 -0.89
C LEU A 559 62.84 -51.60 0.11
N LYS A 560 63.76 -52.10 0.91
CA LYS A 560 63.51 -53.10 1.93
C LYS A 560 64.09 -52.63 3.25
N GLY A 561 63.23 -52.39 4.24
CA GLY A 561 63.58 -52.04 5.60
C GLY A 561 63.31 -53.19 6.56
N LEU A 562 64.24 -53.49 7.44
CA LEU A 562 64.17 -54.49 8.49
C LEU A 562 64.41 -53.81 9.83
N LEU A 563 63.36 -53.69 10.65
CA LEU A 563 63.43 -53.22 12.02
C LEU A 563 63.42 -54.41 12.98
N HIS A 564 64.40 -54.45 13.86
CA HIS A 564 64.54 -55.49 14.85
C HIS A 564 64.61 -54.88 16.25
N ASP A 565 63.66 -55.27 17.11
CA ASP A 565 63.57 -54.87 18.50
C ASP A 565 64.19 -55.95 19.39
N ARG A 566 65.39 -55.68 19.89
CA ARG A 566 66.11 -56.55 20.83
C ARG A 566 65.97 -56.08 22.29
N SER A 567 64.99 -55.23 22.60
CA SER A 567 64.82 -54.66 23.94
C SER A 567 64.56 -55.73 25.02
N GLN A 568 65.14 -55.50 26.20
CA GLN A 568 65.04 -56.31 27.41
C GLN A 568 64.81 -55.40 28.63
N ARG A 569 64.42 -55.93 29.80
CA ARG A 569 64.15 -55.08 30.99
C ARG A 569 65.40 -54.24 31.35
N GLY A 570 65.29 -52.91 31.26
CA GLY A 570 66.36 -51.95 31.55
C GLY A 570 67.25 -51.53 30.35
N GLU A 571 67.07 -52.15 29.17
CA GLU A 571 67.80 -51.83 27.94
C GLU A 571 66.85 -51.83 26.72
N ILE A 572 66.73 -50.68 26.05
CA ILE A 572 66.03 -50.57 24.76
C ILE A 572 67.08 -50.70 23.66
N ARG A 573 66.92 -51.68 22.75
CA ARG A 573 67.83 -51.88 21.62
C ARG A 573 67.02 -52.08 20.34
N HIS A 574 67.15 -51.15 19.40
CA HIS A 574 66.55 -51.24 18.08
C HIS A 574 67.66 -51.26 17.01
N SER A 575 67.58 -52.16 16.04
CA SER A 575 68.43 -52.12 14.85
C SER A 575 67.58 -52.02 13.59
N VAL A 576 68.02 -51.19 12.66
CA VAL A 576 67.36 -50.91 11.37
C VAL A 576 68.36 -51.22 10.27
N ALA A 577 68.01 -52.16 9.39
CA ALA A 577 68.68 -52.36 8.11
C ALA A 577 67.76 -51.87 6.98
N LEU A 578 68.31 -51.18 5.98
CA LEU A 578 67.57 -50.58 4.89
C LEU A 578 68.36 -50.75 3.60
N ASP A 579 67.81 -51.52 2.66
CA ASP A 579 68.35 -51.74 1.34
C ASP A 579 67.50 -51.02 0.30
N LEU A 580 68.13 -50.21 -0.55
CA LEU A 580 67.48 -49.42 -1.59
C LEU A 580 68.17 -49.69 -2.93
N ALA A 581 67.40 -49.99 -3.97
CA ALA A 581 67.85 -50.12 -5.34
C ALA A 581 66.94 -49.35 -6.30
N HIS A 582 67.51 -48.59 -7.24
CA HIS A 582 66.74 -47.86 -8.26
C HIS A 582 67.44 -47.76 -9.62
N SER A 583 66.64 -47.66 -10.68
CA SER A 583 67.11 -47.48 -12.07
C SER A 583 66.91 -46.06 -12.63
N TYR A 584 66.43 -45.12 -11.80
CA TYR A 584 66.32 -43.69 -12.16
C TYR A 584 67.63 -42.90 -12.01
N GLN A 585 67.78 -41.79 -12.73
CA GLN A 585 68.87 -40.81 -12.56
C GLN A 585 68.61 -39.89 -11.36
N LEU A 586 68.52 -40.46 -10.16
CA LEU A 586 68.43 -39.69 -8.92
C LEU A 586 69.81 -39.25 -8.47
N SER A 587 69.88 -38.19 -7.66
CA SER A 587 71.12 -37.62 -7.13
C SER A 587 71.80 -38.47 -6.05
N PHE A 588 71.28 -39.67 -5.78
CA PHE A 588 71.84 -40.65 -4.84
C PHE A 588 72.16 -41.98 -5.56
N PRO A 589 72.98 -42.87 -4.95
CA PRO A 589 73.49 -44.05 -5.63
C PRO A 589 72.41 -45.09 -5.96
N GLN A 590 72.56 -45.76 -7.12
CA GLN A 590 71.63 -46.76 -7.67
C GLN A 590 71.37 -47.95 -6.73
N ALA A 591 72.33 -48.30 -5.87
CA ALA A 591 72.13 -49.23 -4.77
C ALA A 591 72.81 -48.74 -3.50
N LEU A 592 72.05 -48.72 -2.41
CA LEU A 592 72.45 -48.24 -1.10
C LEU A 592 71.95 -49.23 -0.05
N SER A 593 72.85 -49.66 0.84
CA SER A 593 72.51 -50.45 2.03
C SER A 593 72.91 -49.66 3.27
N LEU A 594 72.00 -49.51 4.21
CA LEU A 594 72.15 -48.75 5.45
C LEU A 594 71.79 -49.66 6.61
N ASP A 595 72.72 -49.91 7.53
CA ASP A 595 72.46 -50.68 8.75
C ASP A 595 72.85 -49.83 9.96
N GLY A 596 72.00 -49.75 10.97
CA GLY A 596 72.30 -49.00 12.17
C GLY A 596 71.47 -49.40 13.38
N GLY A 597 72.09 -49.34 14.55
CA GLY A 597 71.50 -49.67 15.83
C GLY A 597 71.45 -48.47 16.76
N ILE A 598 70.45 -48.45 17.63
CA ILE A 598 70.36 -47.54 18.76
C ILE A 598 70.18 -48.38 20.02
N ILE A 599 71.00 -48.10 21.03
CA ILE A 599 70.95 -48.74 22.33
C ILE A 599 70.78 -47.66 23.39
N PHE A 600 69.74 -47.81 24.22
CA PHE A 600 69.50 -47.03 25.42
C PHE A 600 69.58 -47.93 26.64
N ARG A 601 70.41 -47.57 27.62
CA ARG A 601 70.49 -48.25 28.92
C ARG A 601 70.23 -47.26 30.04
N GLN A 602 69.28 -47.58 30.92
CA GLN A 602 68.98 -46.79 32.11
C GLN A 602 69.55 -47.49 33.35
N SER A 603 70.52 -46.87 34.01
CA SER A 603 71.13 -47.45 35.21
C SER A 603 70.28 -47.11 36.47
N PRO A 604 70.33 -47.95 37.52
CA PRO A 604 69.63 -47.68 38.78
C PRO A 604 70.05 -46.39 39.50
N GLN A 605 71.19 -45.78 39.13
CA GLN A 605 71.75 -44.57 39.75
C GLN A 605 71.44 -43.28 38.97
N GLY A 606 70.61 -43.34 37.90
CA GLY A 606 70.19 -42.17 37.13
C GLY A 606 71.12 -41.74 35.99
N THR A 607 72.18 -42.50 35.68
CA THR A 607 73.06 -42.24 34.52
C THR A 607 72.48 -42.84 33.24
N PHE A 608 72.41 -42.02 32.18
CA PHE A 608 71.86 -42.38 30.88
C PHE A 608 72.98 -42.67 29.88
N ASN A 609 73.01 -43.89 29.33
CA ASN A 609 73.97 -44.28 28.29
C ASN A 609 73.24 -44.48 26.96
N PHE A 610 73.59 -43.66 25.98
CA PHE A 610 73.11 -43.72 24.60
C PHE A 610 74.26 -44.12 23.67
N GLY A 611 74.03 -45.13 22.85
CA GLY A 611 74.93 -45.53 21.77
C GLY A 611 74.18 -45.64 20.46
N MET A 612 74.75 -45.08 19.40
CA MET A 612 74.26 -45.23 18.03
C MET A 612 75.41 -45.72 17.15
N ASP A 613 75.16 -46.75 16.37
CA ASP A 613 76.03 -47.21 15.29
C ASP A 613 75.28 -47.12 13.96
N ALA A 614 75.96 -46.64 12.93
CA ALA A 614 75.40 -46.54 11.58
C ALA A 614 76.49 -46.85 10.55
N ARG A 615 76.15 -47.70 9.58
CA ARG A 615 77.01 -48.11 8.47
C ARG A 615 76.23 -47.92 7.18
N ALA A 616 76.78 -47.17 6.25
CA ALA A 616 76.26 -47.02 4.90
C ALA A 616 77.22 -47.70 3.91
N ALA A 617 76.69 -48.51 2.99
CA ALA A 617 77.42 -49.13 1.91
C ALA A 617 76.78 -48.74 0.57
N VAL A 618 77.59 -48.18 -0.33
CA VAL A 618 77.18 -47.81 -1.68
C VAL A 618 77.70 -48.85 -2.66
N ASN A 619 76.81 -49.43 -3.47
CA ASN A 619 77.19 -50.46 -4.43
C ASN A 619 77.09 -49.90 -5.86
N HIS A 620 78.20 -49.84 -6.59
CA HIS A 620 78.30 -49.20 -7.90
C HIS A 620 78.04 -50.14 -9.09
N ASN A 621 77.76 -51.42 -8.86
CA ASN A 621 77.54 -52.43 -9.90
C ASN A 621 76.10 -52.95 -9.91
N VAL A 622 75.17 -52.18 -10.49
CA VAL A 622 73.84 -52.69 -10.84
C VAL A 622 73.67 -52.63 -12.35
N THR A 623 73.94 -53.75 -13.02
CA THR A 623 73.48 -54.02 -14.39
C THR A 623 71.97 -54.22 -14.37
N SER A 624 71.24 -53.43 -15.15
CA SER A 624 69.80 -53.53 -15.36
C SER A 624 69.36 -54.94 -15.76
N GLN A 625 68.33 -55.49 -15.12
CA GLN A 625 67.50 -56.56 -15.67
C GLN A 625 66.17 -56.00 -16.20
#